data_AF-A0A3B8SWR5-F1
#
_entry.id   AF-A0A3B8SWR5-F1
#
_cell.length_a   1.000
_cell.length_b   1.000
_cell.length_c   1.000
_cell.angle_alpha   90.00
_cell.angle_beta   90.00
_cell.angle_gamma   90.00
#
_symmetry.space_group_name_H-M   'P 1'
#
loop_
_entity.id
_entity.type
_entity.pdbx_description
1 polymer ?
#
loop_
_entity_poly.entity_id
_entity_poly.type
_entity_poly.pdbx_seq_one_letter_code
_entity_poly.pdbx_strand_id
1 'polypeptide(L)'
;MLLFIHFKKYLKYRKFFLLLVLFFLGILEVNAVSNPYNKNFNGQINCTWFAWQQAYDKAGVALPGWGNANTWFESAKKAGYETGMTPKVNSIVVWKWSSFGHVGYVERVYGDSIYVWDSVHPDGCPAEMPDLYNCWDKHTLEEVDNGACDGVSTAPHGCYSHATYWHNPGDLIGYIYLDNAPKKPVSSGTSNQNKVTPASVKKSNNANLSNIKIDNIEFEFKKDILEYNLEVKNNVEKINIDATTEHNKAKVEGSGEQNLAIGDNTIELVVTAEDGTKQTYIIKIKRKDNNAYLNNFTISNIDFAFAKDTFKYEIEIARDIETITIDGTPETETSKVEGLGIYELSEEETIINIIVTAEDETTKTYTITLKKEPIIEKTISKKKNDIWPIIVITIIVLIIIIVIITYIIKKRKSEKNEKNI
;
A
#
# COMPACT_ATOMS: atom_id res chain seq x y z
N MET A 1 -90.46 31.26 -6.65
CA MET A 1 -90.22 29.86 -7.04
C MET A 1 -89.81 29.77 -8.52
N LEU A 2 -88.70 30.39 -8.93
CA LEU A 2 -88.27 30.43 -10.34
C LEU A 2 -86.74 30.45 -10.54
N LEU A 3 -85.95 30.14 -9.50
CA LEU A 3 -84.49 30.03 -9.60
C LEU A 3 -83.95 28.59 -9.46
N PHE A 4 -84.83 27.61 -9.28
CA PHE A 4 -84.45 26.19 -9.16
C PHE A 4 -84.71 25.35 -10.43
N ILE A 5 -85.21 25.95 -11.51
CA ILE A 5 -85.53 25.22 -12.76
C ILE A 5 -84.39 25.29 -13.80
N HIS A 6 -83.39 26.16 -13.63
CA HIS A 6 -82.28 26.26 -14.59
C HIS A 6 -81.06 25.35 -14.33
N PHE A 7 -81.00 24.65 -13.18
CA PHE A 7 -79.84 23.80 -12.87
C PHE A 7 -79.97 22.33 -13.31
N LYS A 8 -81.18 21.87 -13.68
CA LYS A 8 -81.41 20.47 -14.11
C LYS A 8 -81.24 20.21 -15.60
N LYS A 9 -81.04 21.24 -16.44
CA LYS A 9 -80.81 21.05 -17.89
C LYS A 9 -79.33 20.87 -18.27
N TYR A 10 -78.40 21.22 -17.38
CA TYR A 10 -76.95 21.14 -17.64
C TYR A 10 -76.27 19.81 -17.29
N LEU A 11 -76.94 18.90 -16.56
CA LEU A 11 -76.38 17.58 -16.25
C LEU A 11 -76.64 16.50 -17.33
N LYS A 12 -77.54 16.74 -18.30
CA LYS A 12 -77.89 15.74 -19.33
C LYS A 12 -76.96 15.76 -20.55
N TYR A 13 -76.17 16.82 -20.76
CA TYR A 13 -75.25 16.95 -21.91
C TYR A 13 -73.79 16.64 -21.60
N ARG A 14 -73.44 16.46 -20.31
CA ARG A 14 -72.06 16.18 -19.89
C ARG A 14 -71.59 14.76 -20.24
N LYS A 15 -72.52 13.82 -20.47
CA LYS A 15 -72.21 12.45 -20.95
C LYS A 15 -72.13 12.33 -22.48
N PHE A 16 -72.64 13.30 -23.23
CA PHE A 16 -72.59 13.27 -24.70
C PHE A 16 -71.39 14.05 -25.26
N PHE A 17 -70.93 15.08 -24.55
CA PHE A 17 -69.70 15.79 -24.90
C PHE A 17 -68.41 15.02 -24.54
N LEU A 18 -68.52 13.99 -23.68
CA LEU A 18 -67.41 13.10 -23.34
C LEU A 18 -67.26 11.89 -24.28
N LEU A 19 -68.24 11.64 -25.16
CA LEU A 19 -68.20 10.52 -26.11
C LEU A 19 -67.88 10.94 -27.55
N LEU A 20 -67.93 12.24 -27.88
CA LEU A 20 -67.60 12.75 -29.22
C LEU A 20 -66.15 13.25 -29.35
N VAL A 21 -65.41 13.36 -28.24
CA VAL A 21 -63.97 13.73 -28.22
C VAL A 21 -63.08 12.48 -28.20
N LEU A 22 -63.66 11.27 -28.19
CA LEU A 22 -62.92 10.00 -28.18
C LEU A 22 -62.91 9.27 -29.53
N PHE A 23 -63.28 9.91 -30.63
CA PHE A 23 -63.40 9.20 -31.92
C PHE A 23 -62.66 9.78 -33.13
N PHE A 24 -62.05 10.96 -33.12
CA PHE A 24 -61.23 11.39 -34.26
C PHE A 24 -60.14 12.40 -33.86
N LEU A 25 -58.94 12.20 -34.42
CA LEU A 25 -57.69 12.97 -34.29
C LEU A 25 -56.92 12.64 -33.00
N GLY A 26 -56.18 11.54 -32.94
CA GLY A 26 -55.19 11.13 -33.92
C GLY A 26 -53.94 10.92 -33.11
N ILE A 27 -53.66 9.66 -32.79
CA ILE A 27 -52.45 9.22 -32.14
C ILE A 27 -51.32 9.73 -33.05
N LEU A 28 -50.66 10.83 -32.67
CA LEU A 28 -49.28 11.00 -33.08
C LEU A 28 -48.57 9.88 -32.33
N GLU A 29 -48.46 8.73 -32.99
CA GLU A 29 -47.42 7.78 -32.66
C GLU A 29 -46.15 8.62 -32.70
N VAL A 30 -45.60 8.92 -31.54
CA VAL A 30 -44.24 9.40 -31.44
C VAL A 30 -43.43 8.19 -31.84
N ASN A 31 -43.31 7.98 -33.15
CA ASN A 31 -42.46 6.96 -33.71
C ASN A 31 -41.10 7.23 -33.08
N ALA A 32 -40.65 6.31 -32.22
CA ALA A 32 -39.25 6.29 -31.82
C ALA A 32 -38.47 6.38 -33.13
N VAL A 33 -37.52 7.33 -33.23
CA VAL A 33 -36.68 7.41 -34.43
C VAL A 33 -36.04 6.03 -34.56
N SER A 34 -36.49 5.28 -35.56
CA SER A 34 -36.02 3.94 -35.79
C SER A 34 -34.65 4.04 -36.44
N ASN A 35 -33.77 3.11 -36.07
CA ASN A 35 -32.50 2.96 -36.77
C ASN A 35 -32.81 2.77 -38.27
N PRO A 36 -32.37 3.69 -39.15
CA PRO A 36 -32.76 3.68 -40.55
C PRO A 36 -32.03 2.59 -41.35
N TYR A 37 -31.09 1.89 -40.72
CA TYR A 37 -30.30 0.83 -41.34
C TYR A 37 -30.87 -0.55 -41.03
N ASN A 38 -30.57 -1.53 -41.89
CA ASN A 38 -30.91 -2.91 -41.60
C ASN A 38 -29.84 -3.50 -40.68
N LYS A 39 -30.25 -4.12 -39.56
CA LYS A 39 -29.36 -4.76 -38.60
C LYS A 39 -28.51 -5.85 -39.23
N ASN A 40 -29.08 -6.66 -40.13
CA ASN A 40 -28.43 -7.84 -40.66
C ASN A 40 -27.97 -7.62 -42.11
N PHE A 41 -26.70 -7.94 -42.39
CA PHE A 41 -26.11 -7.92 -43.72
C PHE A 41 -25.22 -9.15 -43.90
N ASN A 42 -25.54 -10.04 -44.86
CA ASN A 42 -24.79 -11.27 -45.13
C ASN A 42 -24.47 -12.14 -43.91
N GLY A 43 -25.40 -12.27 -42.96
CA GLY A 43 -25.22 -13.07 -41.75
C GLY A 43 -24.41 -12.41 -40.63
N GLN A 44 -24.02 -11.14 -40.80
CA GLN A 44 -23.34 -10.33 -39.79
C GLN A 44 -24.16 -9.08 -39.44
N ILE A 45 -23.82 -8.42 -38.33
CA ILE A 45 -24.40 -7.12 -38.01
C ILE A 45 -23.84 -6.07 -38.99
N ASN A 46 -24.67 -5.16 -39.47
CA ASN A 46 -24.26 -4.10 -40.38
C ASN A 46 -23.57 -2.96 -39.63
N CYS A 47 -22.38 -2.54 -40.10
CA CYS A 47 -21.59 -1.47 -39.48
C CYS A 47 -22.35 -0.14 -39.38
N THR A 48 -23.17 0.22 -40.38
CA THR A 48 -23.97 1.46 -40.37
C THR A 48 -25.08 1.40 -39.32
N TRP A 49 -25.75 0.24 -39.21
CA TRP A 49 -26.73 0.01 -38.16
C TRP A 49 -26.10 0.10 -36.78
N PHE A 50 -24.95 -0.56 -36.60
CA PHE A 50 -24.27 -0.62 -35.33
C PHE A 50 -23.75 0.76 -34.89
N ALA A 51 -23.04 1.48 -35.76
CA ALA A 51 -22.55 2.83 -35.49
C ALA A 51 -23.69 3.81 -35.19
N TRP A 52 -24.81 3.70 -35.92
CA TRP A 52 -26.01 4.49 -35.63
C TRP A 52 -26.56 4.18 -34.24
N GLN A 53 -26.63 2.89 -33.88
CA GLN A 53 -27.17 2.44 -32.60
C GLN A 53 -26.30 2.96 -31.45
N GLN A 54 -24.97 2.91 -31.58
CA GLN A 54 -24.06 3.47 -30.57
C GLN A 54 -24.16 4.99 -30.47
N ALA A 55 -24.29 5.73 -31.59
CA ALA A 55 -24.52 7.17 -31.55
C ALA A 55 -25.84 7.53 -30.85
N TYR A 56 -26.89 6.73 -31.10
CA TYR A 56 -28.18 6.92 -30.46
C TYR A 56 -28.11 6.59 -28.96
N ASP A 57 -27.53 5.45 -28.59
CA ASP A 57 -27.53 4.94 -27.22
C ASP A 57 -26.51 5.65 -26.31
N LYS A 58 -25.30 5.93 -26.82
CA LYS A 58 -24.21 6.55 -26.04
C LYS A 58 -24.20 8.07 -26.13
N ALA A 59 -24.50 8.65 -27.29
CA ALA A 59 -24.46 10.11 -27.49
C ALA A 59 -25.84 10.78 -27.43
N GLY A 60 -26.93 10.01 -27.49
CA GLY A 60 -28.30 10.56 -27.59
C GLY A 60 -28.59 11.22 -28.94
N VAL A 61 -27.83 10.86 -29.97
CA VAL A 61 -27.88 11.48 -31.30
C VAL A 61 -28.51 10.50 -32.28
N ALA A 62 -29.69 10.85 -32.78
CA ALA A 62 -30.33 10.11 -33.86
C ALA A 62 -29.78 10.59 -35.21
N LEU A 63 -28.74 9.92 -35.70
CA LEU A 63 -28.13 10.27 -36.99
C LEU A 63 -29.15 10.10 -38.13
N PRO A 64 -29.15 10.96 -39.16
CA PRO A 64 -29.95 10.72 -40.35
C PRO A 64 -29.50 9.45 -41.10
N GLY A 65 -30.39 8.89 -41.92
CA GLY A 65 -30.04 7.78 -42.82
C GLY A 65 -29.18 8.27 -43.99
N TRP A 66 -27.86 8.27 -43.83
CA TRP A 66 -26.90 8.71 -44.85
C TRP A 66 -26.55 7.67 -45.91
N GLY A 67 -27.07 6.44 -45.81
CA GLY A 67 -26.77 5.35 -46.73
C GLY A 67 -25.48 4.59 -46.35
N ASN A 68 -24.73 4.14 -47.35
CA ASN A 68 -23.52 3.34 -47.16
C ASN A 68 -22.46 4.07 -46.33
N ALA A 69 -21.63 3.33 -45.62
CA ALA A 69 -20.68 3.92 -44.68
C ALA A 69 -19.74 4.97 -45.30
N ASN A 70 -19.24 4.76 -46.52
CA ASN A 70 -18.38 5.74 -47.21
C ASN A 70 -19.05 7.10 -47.52
N THR A 71 -20.38 7.20 -47.46
CA THR A 71 -21.09 8.46 -47.70
C THR A 71 -21.32 9.28 -46.43
N TRP A 72 -21.08 8.71 -45.24
CA TRP A 72 -21.44 9.32 -43.97
C TRP A 72 -20.72 10.63 -43.71
N PHE A 73 -19.42 10.70 -43.99
CA PHE A 73 -18.61 11.89 -43.71
C PHE A 73 -19.12 13.13 -44.48
N GLU A 74 -19.29 13.01 -45.80
CA GLU A 74 -19.79 14.10 -46.64
C GLU A 74 -21.27 14.42 -46.36
N SER A 75 -22.07 13.41 -46.02
CA SER A 75 -23.48 13.61 -45.67
C SER A 75 -23.63 14.33 -44.34
N ALA A 76 -22.79 14.01 -43.35
CA ALA A 76 -22.75 14.67 -42.05
C ALA A 76 -22.34 16.14 -42.19
N LYS A 77 -21.29 16.41 -42.98
CA LYS A 77 -20.83 17.77 -43.29
C LYS A 77 -21.94 18.60 -43.95
N LYS A 78 -22.66 18.05 -44.93
CA LYS A 78 -23.82 18.70 -45.57
C LYS A 78 -25.00 18.91 -44.61
N ALA A 79 -25.18 18.00 -43.66
CA ALA A 79 -26.20 18.10 -42.61
C ALA A 79 -25.79 19.03 -41.46
N GLY A 80 -24.62 19.67 -41.52
CA GLY A 80 -24.15 20.65 -40.52
C GLY A 80 -23.48 20.05 -39.29
N TYR A 81 -23.09 18.78 -39.32
CA TYR A 81 -22.31 18.15 -38.24
C TYR A 81 -20.86 18.63 -38.31
N GLU A 82 -20.24 18.76 -37.14
CA GLU A 82 -18.81 19.04 -37.04
C GLU A 82 -18.03 17.79 -37.48
N THR A 83 -17.11 17.96 -38.43
CA THR A 83 -16.28 16.87 -38.95
C THR A 83 -14.81 17.27 -38.97
N GLY A 84 -13.91 16.29 -38.92
CA GLY A 84 -12.46 16.55 -38.89
C GLY A 84 -11.62 15.29 -39.05
N MET A 85 -10.31 15.43 -38.88
CA MET A 85 -9.33 14.33 -39.00
C MET A 85 -8.72 13.91 -37.67
N THR A 86 -8.99 14.65 -36.59
CA THR A 86 -8.45 14.36 -35.26
C THR A 86 -9.33 13.32 -34.56
N PRO A 87 -8.77 12.22 -34.04
CA PRO A 87 -9.54 11.23 -33.31
C PRO A 87 -10.06 11.84 -32.02
N LYS A 88 -11.35 11.63 -31.73
CA LYS A 88 -11.99 12.06 -30.49
C LYS A 88 -12.93 10.98 -29.99
N VAL A 89 -12.99 10.79 -28.67
CA VAL A 89 -14.04 10.01 -28.03
C VAL A 89 -15.40 10.63 -28.39
N ASN A 90 -16.45 9.81 -28.47
CA ASN A 90 -17.79 10.26 -28.84
C ASN A 90 -17.86 10.83 -30.28
N SER A 91 -17.18 10.15 -31.21
CA SER A 91 -17.23 10.45 -32.64
C SER A 91 -17.51 9.18 -33.45
N ILE A 92 -17.97 9.35 -34.69
CA ILE A 92 -18.02 8.27 -35.67
C ILE A 92 -16.81 8.40 -36.59
N VAL A 93 -15.99 7.37 -36.67
CA VAL A 93 -14.90 7.28 -37.63
C VAL A 93 -15.42 6.67 -38.94
N VAL A 94 -14.93 7.15 -40.09
CA VAL A 94 -15.41 6.78 -41.43
C VAL A 94 -14.23 6.39 -42.32
N TRP A 95 -14.34 5.24 -42.98
CA TRP A 95 -13.33 4.68 -43.89
C TRP A 95 -13.89 4.35 -45.29
N LYS A 96 -13.01 4.30 -46.29
CA LYS A 96 -13.31 3.95 -47.69
C LYS A 96 -12.85 2.55 -48.11
N TRP A 97 -12.53 1.68 -47.15
CA TRP A 97 -11.85 0.38 -47.35
C TRP A 97 -12.60 -0.66 -48.23
N SER A 98 -13.81 -0.35 -48.72
CA SER A 98 -14.65 -1.20 -49.55
C SER A 98 -15.54 -0.32 -50.43
N SER A 99 -16.21 -0.92 -51.42
CA SER A 99 -17.20 -0.20 -52.26
C SER A 99 -18.35 0.41 -51.44
N PHE A 100 -18.61 -0.10 -50.24
CA PHE A 100 -19.61 0.41 -49.29
C PHE A 100 -19.01 1.28 -48.17
N GLY A 101 -17.68 1.33 -48.05
CA GLY A 101 -16.97 1.95 -46.94
C GLY A 101 -17.16 1.25 -45.60
N HIS A 102 -16.84 1.97 -44.52
CA HIS A 102 -17.07 1.52 -43.16
C HIS A 102 -17.12 2.62 -42.12
N VAL A 103 -17.82 2.34 -41.02
CA VAL A 103 -18.00 3.27 -39.92
C VAL A 103 -17.99 2.53 -38.60
N GLY A 104 -17.51 3.21 -37.56
CA GLY A 104 -17.60 2.71 -36.19
C GLY A 104 -17.62 3.85 -35.17
N TYR A 105 -18.04 3.53 -33.95
CA TYR A 105 -18.13 4.49 -32.86
C TYR A 105 -16.84 4.50 -32.03
N VAL A 106 -16.21 5.67 -31.89
CA VAL A 106 -14.96 5.86 -31.13
C VAL A 106 -15.26 5.97 -29.64
N GLU A 107 -14.89 4.94 -28.89
CA GLU A 107 -15.09 4.88 -27.44
C GLU A 107 -13.89 5.38 -26.65
N ARG A 108 -12.67 5.17 -27.15
CA ARG A 108 -11.44 5.64 -26.50
C ARG A 108 -10.45 6.15 -27.55
N VAL A 109 -9.62 7.09 -27.12
CA VAL A 109 -8.46 7.59 -27.86
C VAL A 109 -7.28 7.55 -26.91
N TYR A 110 -6.18 6.93 -27.32
CA TYR A 110 -4.94 6.85 -26.54
C TYR A 110 -3.76 7.13 -27.48
N GLY A 111 -3.06 8.25 -27.27
CA GLY A 111 -2.05 8.72 -28.22
C GLY A 111 -2.62 8.84 -29.64
N ASP A 112 -1.95 8.17 -30.58
CA ASP A 112 -2.37 8.06 -31.98
C ASP A 112 -3.19 6.77 -32.26
N SER A 113 -3.90 6.24 -31.28
CA SER A 113 -4.74 5.03 -31.46
C SER A 113 -6.20 5.30 -31.07
N ILE A 114 -7.13 4.68 -31.81
CA ILE A 114 -8.56 4.72 -31.53
C ILE A 114 -9.09 3.33 -31.22
N TYR A 115 -10.07 3.27 -30.32
CA TYR A 115 -10.77 2.05 -29.98
C TYR A 115 -12.20 2.18 -30.46
N VAL A 116 -12.57 1.29 -31.38
CA VAL A 116 -13.79 1.40 -32.17
C VAL A 116 -14.58 0.12 -32.01
N TRP A 117 -15.87 0.26 -31.71
CA TRP A 117 -16.78 -0.85 -31.85
C TRP A 117 -17.21 -0.99 -33.31
N ASP A 118 -16.95 -2.16 -33.87
CA ASP A 118 -17.38 -2.54 -35.21
C ASP A 118 -17.97 -3.97 -35.26
N SER A 119 -18.79 -4.23 -36.27
CA SER A 119 -19.64 -5.38 -36.47
C SER A 119 -19.04 -6.54 -37.30
N VAL A 120 -17.74 -6.54 -37.60
CA VAL A 120 -17.11 -7.54 -38.50
C VAL A 120 -16.21 -8.55 -37.76
N HIS A 121 -16.71 -9.76 -37.42
CA HIS A 121 -16.22 -11.08 -37.90
C HIS A 121 -17.01 -12.29 -37.30
N PRO A 122 -17.05 -13.48 -37.96
CA PRO A 122 -17.98 -14.59 -37.76
C PRO A 122 -17.53 -15.75 -36.85
N ASP A 123 -16.43 -15.63 -36.10
CA ASP A 123 -15.99 -16.67 -35.16
C ASP A 123 -15.93 -16.12 -33.73
N GLY A 124 -16.88 -16.53 -32.87
CA GLY A 124 -16.61 -16.61 -31.44
C GLY A 124 -17.45 -15.79 -30.46
N CYS A 125 -18.68 -15.39 -30.79
CA CYS A 125 -19.65 -15.06 -29.74
C CYS A 125 -20.97 -15.81 -30.01
N PRO A 126 -21.27 -16.91 -29.30
CA PRO A 126 -22.45 -17.73 -29.58
C PRO A 126 -23.73 -16.91 -29.41
N ALA A 127 -24.67 -17.10 -30.32
CA ALA A 127 -25.93 -16.34 -30.45
C ALA A 127 -26.88 -16.44 -29.23
N GLU A 128 -26.49 -17.14 -28.16
CA GLU A 128 -27.30 -17.42 -26.97
C GLU A 128 -26.84 -16.65 -25.71
N MET A 129 -26.00 -15.62 -25.85
CA MET A 129 -25.66 -14.73 -24.71
C MET A 129 -26.46 -13.41 -24.76
N PRO A 130 -27.26 -13.09 -23.72
CA PRO A 130 -28.05 -11.84 -23.68
C PRO A 130 -27.22 -10.57 -23.44
N ASP A 131 -25.94 -10.71 -23.06
CA ASP A 131 -25.07 -9.58 -22.74
C ASP A 131 -23.79 -9.63 -23.58
N LEU A 132 -23.74 -8.77 -24.61
CA LEU A 132 -22.53 -8.49 -25.40
C LEU A 132 -21.33 -8.02 -24.55
N TYR A 133 -21.57 -7.67 -23.28
CA TYR A 133 -20.58 -7.19 -22.33
C TYR A 133 -19.57 -8.28 -21.90
N ASN A 134 -19.99 -9.55 -21.82
CA ASN A 134 -19.17 -10.62 -21.24
C ASN A 134 -18.21 -11.31 -22.22
N CYS A 135 -18.29 -11.00 -23.52
CA CYS A 135 -17.39 -11.59 -24.51
C CYS A 135 -15.97 -10.98 -24.44
N TRP A 136 -15.85 -9.78 -23.87
CA TRP A 136 -14.65 -8.92 -23.99
C TRP A 136 -13.84 -8.79 -22.69
N ASP A 137 -14.36 -9.25 -21.54
CA ASP A 137 -13.69 -9.17 -20.22
C ASP A 137 -12.56 -10.21 -20.01
N LYS A 138 -12.20 -10.98 -21.05
CA LYS A 138 -11.11 -11.97 -20.98
C LYS A 138 -9.73 -11.43 -21.39
N HIS A 139 -9.61 -10.18 -21.82
CA HIS A 139 -8.33 -9.57 -22.12
C HIS A 139 -8.06 -8.43 -21.13
N THR A 140 -7.05 -8.65 -20.29
CA THR A 140 -6.69 -7.74 -19.22
C THR A 140 -6.02 -6.48 -19.78
N LEU A 141 -6.15 -5.35 -19.06
CA LEU A 141 -5.50 -4.08 -19.37
C LEU A 141 -3.97 -4.23 -19.61
N GLU A 142 -3.36 -5.24 -18.98
CA GLU A 142 -1.92 -5.53 -19.03
C GLU A 142 -1.47 -6.18 -20.36
N GLU A 143 -2.34 -6.91 -21.06
CA GLU A 143 -2.03 -7.41 -22.42
C GLU A 143 -2.09 -6.29 -23.47
N VAL A 144 -2.95 -5.29 -23.23
CA VAL A 144 -3.18 -4.15 -24.14
C VAL A 144 -2.07 -3.09 -24.04
N ASP A 145 -1.54 -2.86 -22.85
CA ASP A 145 -0.45 -1.89 -22.58
C ASP A 145 0.94 -2.40 -23.01
N ASN A 146 1.11 -3.71 -23.27
CA ASN A 146 2.37 -4.33 -23.68
C ASN A 146 2.57 -4.44 -25.21
N GLY A 147 1.94 -3.55 -25.99
CA GLY A 147 2.13 -3.53 -27.44
C GLY A 147 1.35 -4.60 -28.19
N ALA A 148 0.21 -5.08 -27.66
CA ALA A 148 -0.69 -5.93 -28.44
C ALA A 148 -1.25 -5.24 -29.71
N CYS A 149 -1.12 -3.92 -29.83
CA CYS A 149 -1.39 -3.15 -31.04
C CYS A 149 -0.17 -2.95 -31.96
N ASP A 150 1.04 -3.31 -31.49
CA ASP A 150 2.30 -3.22 -32.24
C ASP A 150 2.63 -4.59 -32.85
N GLY A 151 2.22 -4.79 -34.11
CA GLY A 151 2.81 -5.78 -35.00
C GLY A 151 2.50 -7.27 -34.76
N VAL A 152 1.52 -7.63 -33.92
CA VAL A 152 1.10 -9.03 -33.74
C VAL A 152 -0.12 -9.35 -34.61
N SER A 153 -0.04 -10.41 -35.42
CA SER A 153 -1.15 -10.90 -36.27
C SER A 153 -2.37 -11.42 -35.48
N THR A 154 -2.36 -11.30 -34.16
CA THR A 154 -3.39 -11.78 -33.22
C THR A 154 -3.68 -10.74 -32.13
N ALA A 155 -3.60 -9.44 -32.45
CA ALA A 155 -4.07 -8.37 -31.56
C ALA A 155 -5.54 -8.62 -31.15
N PRO A 156 -5.90 -8.50 -29.85
CA PRO A 156 -7.28 -8.67 -29.41
C PRO A 156 -8.18 -7.57 -29.98
N HIS A 157 -9.39 -8.01 -30.33
CA HIS A 157 -10.41 -7.32 -31.11
C HIS A 157 -10.68 -5.85 -30.71
N GLY A 158 -10.90 -4.97 -31.70
CA GLY A 158 -11.37 -3.59 -31.49
C GLY A 158 -10.29 -2.50 -31.34
N CYS A 159 -9.02 -2.86 -31.52
CA CYS A 159 -7.91 -1.91 -31.54
C CYS A 159 -7.59 -1.46 -32.97
N TYR A 160 -7.73 -0.16 -33.28
CA TYR A 160 -7.24 0.42 -34.52
C TYR A 160 -6.23 1.52 -34.19
N SER A 161 -4.94 1.25 -34.39
CA SER A 161 -3.95 2.34 -34.43
C SER A 161 -4.29 3.27 -35.59
N HIS A 162 -4.01 4.56 -35.45
CA HIS A 162 -4.26 5.55 -36.50
C HIS A 162 -3.25 5.44 -37.66
N ALA A 163 -2.49 4.34 -37.72
CA ALA A 163 -1.71 3.91 -38.87
C ALA A 163 -1.50 2.39 -38.80
N THR A 164 -2.19 1.66 -39.69
CA THR A 164 -1.82 0.33 -40.26
C THR A 164 -1.30 -0.77 -39.33
N TYR A 165 -2.00 -1.92 -39.33
CA TYR A 165 -1.33 -3.19 -39.65
C TYR A 165 -2.09 -4.05 -40.68
N TRP A 166 -3.37 -3.74 -40.95
CA TRP A 166 -4.15 -4.40 -42.01
C TRP A 166 -4.53 -3.49 -43.19
N HIS A 167 -4.54 -2.15 -43.03
CA HIS A 167 -5.12 -1.23 -44.04
C HIS A 167 -4.38 0.10 -44.18
N ASN A 168 -4.26 0.60 -45.41
CA ASN A 168 -3.47 1.78 -45.78
C ASN A 168 -3.96 3.06 -45.09
N PRO A 169 -3.07 3.98 -44.65
CA PRO A 169 -3.46 5.25 -44.03
C PRO A 169 -4.32 6.13 -44.95
N GLY A 170 -4.25 5.89 -46.26
CA GLY A 170 -5.08 6.56 -47.26
C GLY A 170 -6.56 6.20 -47.23
N ASP A 171 -7.00 5.22 -46.42
CA ASP A 171 -8.39 4.75 -46.39
C ASP A 171 -9.28 5.44 -45.35
N LEU A 172 -8.71 6.26 -44.46
CA LEU A 172 -9.48 7.12 -43.56
C LEU A 172 -10.14 8.26 -44.35
N ILE A 173 -11.45 8.43 -44.20
CA ILE A 173 -12.20 9.56 -44.73
C ILE A 173 -12.27 10.68 -43.68
N GLY A 174 -12.48 10.34 -42.40
CA GLY A 174 -12.43 11.28 -41.28
C GLY A 174 -13.39 10.91 -40.15
N TYR A 175 -13.62 11.86 -39.24
CA TYR A 175 -14.44 11.73 -38.04
C TYR A 175 -15.64 12.67 -38.07
N ILE A 176 -16.78 12.20 -37.55
CA ILE A 176 -18.01 12.97 -37.32
C ILE A 176 -18.16 13.14 -35.81
N TYR A 177 -18.06 14.36 -35.30
CA TYR A 177 -18.11 14.63 -33.87
C TYR A 177 -19.55 14.78 -33.38
N LEU A 178 -19.89 14.11 -32.27
CA LEU A 178 -21.27 14.02 -31.79
C LEU A 178 -21.59 14.97 -30.63
N ASP A 179 -20.60 15.64 -30.05
CA ASP A 179 -20.76 16.50 -28.86
C ASP A 179 -21.77 17.64 -29.09
N ASN A 180 -21.72 18.23 -30.29
CA ASN A 180 -22.54 19.37 -30.71
C ASN A 180 -23.70 18.97 -31.64
N ALA A 181 -23.90 17.67 -31.89
CA ALA A 181 -24.93 17.21 -32.80
C ALA A 181 -26.35 17.46 -32.24
N PRO A 182 -27.37 17.65 -33.12
CA PRO A 182 -28.77 17.79 -32.68
C PRO A 182 -29.21 16.59 -31.84
N LYS A 183 -29.43 16.83 -30.56
CA LYS A 183 -29.93 15.82 -29.61
C LYS A 183 -31.43 15.64 -29.78
N LYS A 184 -31.94 14.44 -29.47
CA LYS A 184 -33.36 14.09 -29.59
C LYS A 184 -34.28 15.13 -28.91
N PRO A 185 -35.42 15.54 -29.52
CA PRO A 185 -36.39 16.42 -28.87
C PRO A 185 -37.01 15.75 -27.63
N VAL A 186 -36.99 16.44 -26.50
CA VAL A 186 -37.65 16.01 -25.26
C VAL A 186 -39.05 16.63 -25.24
N SER A 187 -40.12 15.83 -25.33
CA SER A 187 -41.50 16.33 -25.33
C SER A 187 -41.95 16.76 -23.92
N SER A 188 -42.17 18.07 -23.73
CA SER A 188 -42.78 18.66 -22.54
C SER A 188 -44.28 18.91 -22.74
N GLY A 189 -45.15 18.24 -21.99
CA GLY A 189 -46.61 18.47 -22.03
C GLY A 189 -47.38 17.67 -20.98
N THR A 190 -47.86 18.38 -19.95
CA THR A 190 -48.46 17.89 -18.70
C THR A 190 -49.89 17.38 -18.87
N SER A 191 -50.20 16.12 -18.54
CA SER A 191 -51.43 15.76 -17.80
C SER A 191 -51.36 14.34 -17.23
N ASN A 192 -51.78 14.22 -15.96
CA ASN A 192 -51.85 13.03 -15.11
C ASN A 192 -50.53 12.34 -14.79
N GLN A 193 -50.09 12.52 -13.55
CA GLN A 193 -49.05 11.71 -12.93
C GLN A 193 -49.51 10.25 -12.83
N ASN A 194 -49.32 9.50 -13.91
CA ASN A 194 -48.76 8.15 -13.81
C ASN A 194 -47.35 8.22 -14.37
N LYS A 195 -46.47 8.60 -13.45
CA LYS A 195 -45.00 8.65 -13.49
C LYS A 195 -44.44 7.31 -14.00
N VAL A 196 -44.29 7.15 -15.32
CA VAL A 196 -43.39 6.12 -15.86
C VAL A 196 -41.99 6.72 -15.85
N THR A 197 -41.32 6.44 -14.75
CA THR A 197 -39.93 6.78 -14.45
C THR A 197 -39.00 6.43 -15.62
N PRO A 198 -37.96 7.24 -15.90
CA PRO A 198 -36.91 6.86 -16.84
C PRO A 198 -36.45 5.44 -16.49
N ALA A 199 -36.30 4.57 -17.50
CA ALA A 199 -35.70 3.27 -17.29
C ALA A 199 -34.30 3.53 -16.68
N SER A 200 -34.23 3.35 -15.37
CA SER A 200 -33.03 3.54 -14.58
C SER A 200 -31.99 2.62 -15.20
N VAL A 201 -30.95 3.18 -15.82
CA VAL A 201 -29.72 2.42 -16.05
C VAL A 201 -29.38 1.80 -14.70
N LYS A 202 -29.43 0.47 -14.61
CA LYS A 202 -29.18 -0.23 -13.35
C LYS A 202 -27.75 0.10 -12.99
N LYS A 203 -27.60 0.92 -11.95
CA LYS A 203 -26.29 1.29 -11.42
C LYS A 203 -25.60 0.02 -10.95
N SER A 204 -24.30 -0.10 -11.23
CA SER A 204 -23.52 -1.24 -10.78
C SER A 204 -23.46 -1.29 -9.25
N ASN A 205 -23.56 -2.49 -8.69
CA ASN A 205 -23.40 -2.78 -7.27
C ASN A 205 -21.99 -3.33 -6.94
N ASN A 206 -21.09 -3.38 -7.92
CA ASN A 206 -19.74 -3.87 -7.70
C ASN A 206 -18.91 -2.84 -6.91
N ALA A 207 -18.68 -3.15 -5.63
CA ALA A 207 -17.85 -2.38 -4.71
C ALA A 207 -16.50 -3.08 -4.42
N ASN A 208 -16.03 -3.99 -5.27
CA ASN A 208 -14.78 -4.69 -5.01
C ASN A 208 -13.55 -3.85 -5.41
N LEU A 209 -12.41 -4.13 -4.78
CA LEU A 209 -11.11 -3.78 -5.31
C LEU A 209 -10.58 -4.91 -6.19
N SER A 210 -9.90 -4.57 -7.29
CA SER A 210 -9.12 -5.50 -8.10
C SER A 210 -7.67 -5.60 -7.63
N ASN A 211 -7.16 -4.57 -6.93
CA ASN A 211 -5.81 -4.57 -6.40
C ASN A 211 -5.66 -3.63 -5.19
N ILE A 212 -4.72 -3.98 -4.30
CA ILE A 212 -4.17 -3.10 -3.26
C ILE A 212 -2.65 -3.27 -3.29
N LYS A 213 -1.91 -2.17 -3.46
CA LYS A 213 -0.46 -2.12 -3.27
C LYS A 213 -0.15 -1.22 -2.08
N ILE A 214 0.82 -1.63 -1.27
CA ILE A 214 1.28 -0.86 -0.11
C ILE A 214 2.80 -0.77 -0.18
N ASP A 215 3.34 0.43 -0.12
CA ASP A 215 4.79 0.64 -0.17
C ASP A 215 5.52 -0.13 0.93
N ASN A 216 6.64 -0.76 0.58
CA ASN A 216 7.51 -1.54 1.48
C ASN A 216 6.84 -2.76 2.14
N ILE A 217 5.68 -3.19 1.65
CA ILE A 217 5.00 -4.40 2.13
C ILE A 217 4.61 -5.28 0.94
N GLU A 218 5.19 -6.47 0.86
CA GLU A 218 4.75 -7.49 -0.09
C GLU A 218 3.66 -8.36 0.53
N PHE A 219 2.48 -8.38 -0.09
CA PHE A 219 1.40 -9.29 0.26
C PHE A 219 0.56 -9.62 -0.98
N GLU A 220 -0.16 -10.74 -0.94
CA GLU A 220 -1.04 -11.17 -2.03
C GLU A 220 -2.47 -10.64 -1.77
N PHE A 221 -2.93 -9.72 -2.62
CA PHE A 221 -4.32 -9.25 -2.56
C PHE A 221 -5.28 -10.31 -3.12
N LYS A 222 -6.41 -10.49 -2.42
CA LYS A 222 -7.50 -11.39 -2.78
C LYS A 222 -8.81 -10.68 -2.50
N LYS A 223 -9.59 -10.40 -3.54
CA LYS A 223 -10.79 -9.55 -3.45
C LYS A 223 -11.84 -10.00 -2.43
N ASP A 224 -11.89 -11.28 -2.11
CA ASP A 224 -12.82 -11.88 -1.16
C ASP A 224 -12.31 -11.81 0.30
N ILE A 225 -11.05 -11.39 0.51
CA ILE A 225 -10.48 -11.14 1.83
C ILE A 225 -10.66 -9.66 2.15
N LEU A 226 -11.45 -9.40 3.20
CA LEU A 226 -11.81 -8.06 3.62
C LEU A 226 -10.94 -7.53 4.77
N GLU A 227 -10.09 -8.39 5.36
CA GLU A 227 -9.20 -7.99 6.45
C GLU A 227 -7.78 -8.53 6.20
N TYR A 228 -6.81 -7.63 6.24
CA TYR A 228 -5.38 -7.92 6.12
C TYR A 228 -4.67 -7.55 7.42
N ASN A 229 -3.88 -8.48 7.95
CA ASN A 229 -3.03 -8.26 9.11
C ASN A 229 -1.57 -8.28 8.64
N LEU A 230 -0.89 -7.14 8.75
CA LEU A 230 0.45 -6.88 8.23
C LEU A 230 1.33 -6.33 9.34
N GLU A 231 2.64 -6.48 9.21
CA GLU A 231 3.61 -5.93 10.15
C GLU A 231 4.74 -5.21 9.41
N VAL A 232 5.24 -4.14 10.01
CA VAL A 232 6.38 -3.37 9.51
C VAL A 232 7.39 -3.09 10.62
N LYS A 233 8.65 -2.90 10.23
CA LYS A 233 9.72 -2.49 11.15
C LYS A 233 9.49 -1.05 11.65
N ASN A 234 10.16 -0.70 12.75
CA ASN A 234 9.97 0.59 13.38
C ASN A 234 10.31 1.78 12.46
N ASN A 235 11.26 1.63 11.54
CA ASN A 235 11.67 2.69 10.62
C ASN A 235 10.61 3.08 9.57
N VAL A 236 9.52 2.32 9.42
CA VAL A 236 8.42 2.64 8.51
C VAL A 236 7.42 3.55 9.22
N GLU A 237 7.68 4.85 9.21
CA GLU A 237 6.81 5.87 9.82
C GLU A 237 5.54 6.16 9.02
N LYS A 238 5.57 5.87 7.72
CA LYS A 238 4.49 6.12 6.78
C LYS A 238 4.50 5.10 5.66
N ILE A 239 3.33 4.91 5.05
CA ILE A 239 3.12 4.07 3.88
C ILE A 239 2.25 4.82 2.88
N ASN A 240 2.36 4.47 1.59
CA ASN A 240 1.38 4.86 0.59
C ASN A 240 0.55 3.62 0.21
N ILE A 241 -0.77 3.78 0.13
CA ILE A 241 -1.70 2.72 -0.26
C ILE A 241 -2.32 3.08 -1.60
N ASP A 242 -2.03 2.27 -2.61
CA ASP A 242 -2.63 2.38 -3.94
C ASP A 242 -3.68 1.29 -4.11
N ALA A 243 -4.95 1.70 -4.17
CA ALA A 243 -6.08 0.79 -4.33
C ALA A 243 -6.75 1.00 -5.69
N THR A 244 -6.98 -0.10 -6.40
CA THR A 244 -7.65 -0.09 -7.71
C THR A 244 -9.02 -0.74 -7.58
N THR A 245 -10.07 -0.01 -7.94
CA THR A 245 -11.44 -0.54 -7.95
C THR A 245 -11.66 -1.52 -9.11
N GLU A 246 -12.38 -2.62 -8.88
CA GLU A 246 -12.73 -3.60 -9.91
C GLU A 246 -13.68 -2.98 -10.96
N HIS A 247 -14.58 -2.10 -10.52
CA HIS A 247 -15.50 -1.38 -11.40
C HIS A 247 -15.08 0.08 -11.61
N ASN A 248 -14.97 0.52 -12.86
CA ASN A 248 -14.45 1.86 -13.24
C ASN A 248 -15.26 3.06 -12.70
N LYS A 249 -16.55 2.87 -12.40
CA LYS A 249 -17.40 3.92 -11.78
C LYS A 249 -17.44 3.84 -10.25
N ALA A 250 -16.85 2.81 -9.65
CA ALA A 250 -16.72 2.77 -8.21
C ALA A 250 -15.66 3.78 -7.75
N LYS A 251 -15.74 4.18 -6.48
CA LYS A 251 -14.78 5.09 -5.86
C LYS A 251 -14.23 4.44 -4.61
N VAL A 252 -12.94 4.64 -4.33
CA VAL A 252 -12.30 4.19 -3.10
C VAL A 252 -11.87 5.40 -2.28
N GLU A 253 -12.19 5.37 -0.98
CA GLU A 253 -11.73 6.31 0.05
C GLU A 253 -10.74 5.58 0.97
N GLY A 254 -9.79 6.30 1.56
CA GLY A 254 -8.79 5.73 2.49
C GLY A 254 -7.46 5.33 1.85
N SER A 255 -7.32 5.42 0.52
CA SER A 255 -6.04 5.28 -0.19
C SER A 255 -5.14 6.52 -0.01
N GLY A 256 -3.88 6.43 -0.44
CA GLY A 256 -2.86 7.46 -0.34
C GLY A 256 -1.92 7.28 0.86
N GLU A 257 -1.23 8.38 1.24
CA GLU A 257 -0.25 8.38 2.32
C GLU A 257 -0.92 8.26 3.69
N GLN A 258 -0.43 7.33 4.52
CA GLN A 258 -0.88 7.09 5.89
C GLN A 258 0.31 7.11 6.84
N ASN A 259 0.19 7.88 7.92
CA ASN A 259 1.17 7.86 9.02
C ASN A 259 0.88 6.70 9.96
N LEU A 260 1.92 6.03 10.42
CA LEU A 260 1.83 4.89 11.32
C LEU A 260 2.34 5.25 12.72
N ALA A 261 1.51 5.09 13.74
CA ALA A 261 1.95 5.08 15.13
C ALA A 261 2.65 3.75 15.44
N ILE A 262 3.55 3.73 16.43
CA ILE A 262 4.08 2.47 16.97
C ILE A 262 2.91 1.66 17.55
N GLY A 263 2.91 0.35 17.29
CA GLY A 263 1.80 -0.55 17.64
C GLY A 263 0.79 -0.71 16.51
N ASP A 264 -0.45 -0.99 16.87
CA ASP A 264 -1.52 -1.33 15.92
C ASP A 264 -2.11 -0.08 15.25
N ASN A 265 -2.22 -0.13 13.92
CA ASN A 265 -2.86 0.89 13.09
C ASN A 265 -3.96 0.22 12.27
N THR A 266 -5.13 0.84 12.19
CA THR A 266 -6.26 0.34 11.37
C THR A 266 -6.60 1.36 10.30
N ILE A 267 -6.57 0.92 9.05
CA ILE A 267 -6.88 1.73 7.87
C ILE A 267 -8.04 1.07 7.14
N GLU A 268 -9.08 1.85 6.86
CA GLU A 268 -10.26 1.36 6.15
C GLU A 268 -10.28 1.92 4.73
N LEU A 269 -10.27 1.01 3.75
CA LEU A 269 -10.53 1.34 2.35
C LEU A 269 -12.01 1.12 2.06
N VAL A 270 -12.75 2.21 1.91
CA VAL A 270 -14.19 2.16 1.66
C VAL A 270 -14.45 2.33 0.18
N VAL A 271 -14.89 1.26 -0.48
CA VAL A 271 -15.30 1.29 -1.87
C VAL A 271 -16.80 1.54 -1.96
N THR A 272 -17.20 2.52 -2.76
CA THR A 272 -18.61 2.83 -3.05
C THR A 272 -18.89 2.59 -4.53
N ALA A 273 -19.79 1.64 -4.83
CA ALA A 273 -20.28 1.34 -6.17
C ALA A 273 -21.20 2.46 -6.71
N GLU A 274 -21.56 2.38 -7.99
CA GLU A 274 -22.40 3.40 -8.64
C GLU A 274 -23.82 3.49 -8.00
N ASP A 275 -24.34 2.36 -7.52
CA ASP A 275 -25.64 2.25 -6.85
C ASP A 275 -25.62 2.65 -5.37
N GLY A 276 -24.43 2.91 -4.82
CA GLY A 276 -24.23 3.24 -3.41
C GLY A 276 -23.94 2.03 -2.52
N THR A 277 -23.90 0.80 -3.07
CA THR A 277 -23.39 -0.38 -2.37
C THR A 277 -21.96 -0.10 -1.91
N LYS A 278 -21.67 -0.44 -0.65
CA LYS A 278 -20.34 -0.24 -0.06
C LYS A 278 -19.71 -1.56 0.32
N GLN A 279 -18.40 -1.62 0.14
CA GLN A 279 -17.54 -2.68 0.64
C GLN A 279 -16.33 -2.04 1.31
N THR A 280 -15.97 -2.52 2.49
CA THR A 280 -14.80 -2.05 3.22
C THR A 280 -13.74 -3.13 3.23
N TYR A 281 -12.50 -2.76 2.91
CA TYR A 281 -11.30 -3.55 3.14
C TYR A 281 -10.54 -2.94 4.30
N ILE A 282 -10.27 -3.73 5.34
CA ILE A 282 -9.62 -3.33 6.58
C ILE A 282 -8.17 -3.78 6.52
N ILE A 283 -7.25 -2.83 6.63
CA ILE A 283 -5.81 -3.09 6.68
C ILE A 283 -5.35 -2.78 8.10
N LYS A 284 -4.99 -3.83 8.84
CA LYS A 284 -4.40 -3.74 10.17
C LYS A 284 -2.89 -3.87 10.04
N ILE A 285 -2.17 -2.82 10.42
CA ILE A 285 -0.71 -2.76 10.33
C ILE A 285 -0.14 -2.57 11.72
N LYS A 286 0.68 -3.53 12.16
CA LYS A 286 1.47 -3.40 13.38
C LYS A 286 2.85 -2.85 13.05
N ARG A 287 3.11 -1.61 13.45
CA ARG A 287 4.46 -1.02 13.40
C ARG A 287 5.22 -1.42 14.66
N LYS A 288 6.21 -2.29 14.52
CA LYS A 288 6.95 -2.86 15.66
C LYS A 288 7.74 -1.80 16.43
N ASP A 289 7.84 -1.97 17.74
CA ASP A 289 8.72 -1.15 18.59
C ASP A 289 10.19 -1.56 18.43
N ASN A 290 11.11 -0.59 18.50
CA ASN A 290 12.55 -0.81 18.46
C ASN A 290 13.25 -0.58 19.81
N ASN A 291 12.50 -0.40 20.90
CA ASN A 291 13.07 -0.15 22.21
C ASN A 291 13.79 -1.38 22.79
N ALA A 292 15.09 -1.46 22.53
CA ALA A 292 15.98 -2.49 23.06
C ALA A 292 16.71 -2.08 24.35
N TYR A 293 16.15 -1.19 25.19
CA TYR A 293 16.80 -0.81 26.46
C TYR A 293 16.39 -1.71 27.63
N LEU A 294 17.28 -1.84 28.62
CA LEU A 294 16.91 -2.37 29.94
C LEU A 294 16.28 -1.24 30.75
N ASN A 295 15.26 -1.57 31.54
CA ASN A 295 14.77 -0.70 32.61
C ASN A 295 15.72 -0.74 33.82
N ASN A 296 16.26 -1.92 34.11
CA ASN A 296 17.23 -2.18 35.16
C ASN A 296 17.94 -3.52 34.93
N PHE A 297 19.08 -3.68 35.57
CA PHE A 297 19.60 -4.98 35.96
C PHE A 297 20.27 -4.88 37.32
N THR A 298 20.38 -6.01 38.02
CA THR A 298 21.02 -6.13 39.33
C THR A 298 22.00 -7.29 39.32
N ILE A 299 23.05 -7.16 40.14
CA ILE A 299 24.02 -8.24 40.37
C ILE A 299 23.98 -8.59 41.86
N SER A 300 23.79 -9.86 42.19
CA SER A 300 23.69 -10.31 43.58
C SER A 300 24.90 -9.86 44.42
N ASN A 301 24.64 -9.25 45.58
CA ASN A 301 25.64 -8.77 46.55
C ASN A 301 26.55 -7.62 46.06
N ILE A 302 26.21 -6.96 44.95
CA ILE A 302 26.99 -5.85 44.40
C ILE A 302 26.06 -4.64 44.24
N ASP A 303 26.44 -3.53 44.85
CA ASP A 303 25.77 -2.24 44.66
C ASP A 303 26.48 -1.46 43.56
N PHE A 304 25.76 -1.10 42.52
CA PHE A 304 26.24 -0.25 41.43
C PHE A 304 25.07 0.55 40.87
N ALA A 305 25.36 1.72 40.30
CA ALA A 305 24.35 2.54 39.68
C ALA A 305 24.12 2.11 38.22
N PHE A 306 22.94 1.55 37.93
CA PHE A 306 22.51 1.31 36.56
C PHE A 306 22.25 2.64 35.84
N ALA A 307 22.79 2.77 34.63
CA ALA A 307 22.47 3.86 33.72
C ALA A 307 22.10 3.29 32.35
N LYS A 308 20.87 3.58 31.89
CA LYS A 308 20.29 3.09 30.65
C LYS A 308 21.20 3.20 29.42
N ASP A 309 21.91 4.31 29.28
CA ASP A 309 22.77 4.58 28.12
C ASP A 309 24.23 4.11 28.32
N THR A 310 24.52 3.42 29.43
CA THR A 310 25.83 2.81 29.70
C THR A 310 25.78 1.33 29.31
N PHE A 311 26.49 0.96 28.24
CA PHE A 311 26.52 -0.39 27.70
C PHE A 311 27.71 -1.23 28.16
N LYS A 312 28.61 -0.66 28.96
CA LYS A 312 29.80 -1.34 29.47
C LYS A 312 29.95 -1.04 30.96
N TYR A 313 30.03 -2.09 31.76
CA TYR A 313 30.24 -2.01 33.20
C TYR A 313 31.51 -2.79 33.53
N GLU A 314 32.45 -2.14 34.20
CA GLU A 314 33.63 -2.80 34.78
C GLU A 314 33.47 -2.77 36.29
N ILE A 315 33.40 -3.95 36.91
CA ILE A 315 33.10 -4.09 38.34
C ILE A 315 34.18 -4.99 38.97
N GLU A 316 34.82 -4.48 40.01
CA GLU A 316 35.73 -5.25 40.84
C GLU A 316 34.94 -5.99 41.93
N ILE A 317 35.28 -7.26 42.15
CA ILE A 317 34.59 -8.15 43.08
C ILE A 317 35.55 -8.84 44.03
N ALA A 318 35.07 -9.15 45.24
CA ALA A 318 35.85 -9.87 46.23
C ALA A 318 36.24 -11.26 45.72
N ARG A 319 37.44 -11.73 46.11
CA ARG A 319 38.04 -12.95 45.55
C ARG A 319 37.32 -14.24 45.91
N ASP A 320 36.62 -14.24 47.04
CA ASP A 320 35.88 -15.38 47.60
C ASP A 320 34.49 -15.57 46.98
N ILE A 321 34.06 -14.68 46.09
CA ILE A 321 32.83 -14.85 45.32
C ILE A 321 33.11 -15.82 44.17
N GLU A 322 32.40 -16.95 44.18
CA GLU A 322 32.49 -17.99 43.13
C GLU A 322 31.38 -17.86 42.09
N THR A 323 30.19 -17.41 42.52
CA THR A 323 29.03 -17.25 41.64
C THR A 323 28.32 -15.94 41.91
N ILE A 324 27.66 -15.43 40.87
CA ILE A 324 26.76 -14.29 40.96
C ILE A 324 25.46 -14.59 40.21
N THR A 325 24.38 -13.91 40.59
CA THR A 325 23.12 -13.91 39.84
C THR A 325 22.91 -12.54 39.20
N ILE A 326 22.59 -12.56 37.91
CA ILE A 326 22.19 -11.39 37.13
C ILE A 326 20.67 -11.46 36.91
N ASP A 327 19.96 -10.45 37.39
CA ASP A 327 18.53 -10.24 37.13
C ASP A 327 18.32 -8.91 36.41
N GLY A 328 17.22 -8.76 35.69
CA GLY A 328 16.89 -7.50 35.02
C GLY A 328 15.58 -7.56 34.26
N THR A 329 15.10 -6.39 33.85
CA THR A 329 13.86 -6.27 33.08
C THR A 329 14.06 -5.32 31.89
N PRO A 330 13.44 -5.59 30.74
CA PRO A 330 13.45 -4.65 29.62
C PRO A 330 12.67 -3.38 29.96
N GLU A 331 12.92 -2.29 29.24
CA GLU A 331 12.14 -1.03 29.35
C GLU A 331 10.72 -1.19 28.81
N THR A 332 10.53 -2.06 27.81
CA THR A 332 9.23 -2.38 27.22
C THR A 332 8.96 -3.88 27.29
N GLU A 333 7.72 -4.26 27.59
CA GLU A 333 7.32 -5.66 27.75
C GLU A 333 7.35 -6.46 26.43
N THR A 334 7.36 -5.77 25.30
CA THR A 334 7.49 -6.37 23.96
C THR A 334 8.92 -6.83 23.66
N SER A 335 9.90 -6.37 24.44
CA SER A 335 11.31 -6.72 24.28
C SER A 335 11.68 -7.96 25.07
N LYS A 336 12.62 -8.73 24.53
CA LYS A 336 13.15 -9.95 25.15
C LYS A 336 14.53 -9.68 25.73
N VAL A 337 14.84 -10.30 26.86
CA VAL A 337 16.15 -10.20 27.52
C VAL A 337 16.79 -11.58 27.61
N GLU A 338 18.01 -11.69 27.12
CA GLU A 338 18.87 -12.87 27.22
C GLU A 338 20.13 -12.52 28.04
N GLY A 339 20.76 -13.52 28.66
CA GLY A 339 21.96 -13.30 29.49
C GLY A 339 21.67 -12.96 30.96
N LEU A 340 20.48 -13.31 31.46
CA LEU A 340 20.13 -13.31 32.88
C LEU A 340 20.35 -14.71 33.48
N GLY A 341 20.56 -14.78 34.79
CA GLY A 341 20.72 -16.02 35.54
C GLY A 341 22.02 -16.10 36.34
N ILE A 342 22.41 -17.32 36.69
CA ILE A 342 23.57 -17.60 37.54
C ILE A 342 24.81 -17.81 36.68
N TYR A 343 25.92 -17.16 37.07
CA TYR A 343 27.21 -17.27 36.41
C TYR A 343 28.30 -17.71 37.39
N GLU A 344 29.14 -18.65 36.96
CA GLU A 344 30.39 -19.01 37.62
C GLU A 344 31.50 -18.03 37.21
N LEU A 345 32.31 -17.61 38.17
CA LEU A 345 33.34 -16.60 37.98
C LEU A 345 34.70 -17.24 37.72
N SER A 346 35.40 -16.75 36.70
CA SER A 346 36.80 -17.09 36.46
C SER A 346 37.73 -16.35 37.44
N GLU A 347 38.96 -16.85 37.60
CA GLU A 347 39.98 -16.21 38.45
C GLU A 347 40.57 -14.92 37.84
N GLU A 348 40.46 -14.73 36.53
CA GLU A 348 41.03 -13.57 35.83
C GLU A 348 39.96 -12.52 35.54
N GLU A 349 39.06 -12.83 34.61
CA GLU A 349 38.00 -11.94 34.14
C GLU A 349 36.79 -12.77 33.68
N THR A 350 35.60 -12.32 34.04
CA THR A 350 34.34 -12.90 33.54
C THR A 350 33.59 -11.83 32.77
N ILE A 351 33.28 -12.10 31.50
CA ILE A 351 32.50 -11.20 30.64
C ILE A 351 31.11 -11.79 30.45
N ILE A 352 30.10 -11.03 30.84
CA ILE A 352 28.69 -11.39 30.70
C ILE A 352 28.03 -10.37 29.76
N ASN A 353 27.27 -10.86 28.80
CA ASN A 353 26.51 -10.02 27.87
C ASN A 353 25.02 -10.20 28.13
N ILE A 354 24.36 -9.13 28.55
CA ILE A 354 22.89 -9.06 28.57
C ILE A 354 22.45 -8.49 27.23
N ILE A 355 21.73 -9.28 26.46
CA ILE A 355 21.23 -8.88 25.13
C ILE A 355 19.75 -8.58 25.27
N VAL A 356 19.36 -7.36 24.90
CA VAL A 356 17.96 -6.98 24.77
C VAL A 356 17.62 -6.93 23.29
N THR A 357 16.56 -7.63 22.90
CA THR A 357 16.05 -7.66 21.53
C THR A 357 14.65 -7.05 21.53
N ALA A 358 14.47 -5.94 20.83
CA ALA A 358 13.18 -5.28 20.62
C ALA A 358 12.28 -6.08 19.68
N GLU A 359 11.01 -5.68 19.60
CA GLU A 359 10.01 -6.33 18.76
C GLU A 359 10.39 -6.31 17.27
N ASP A 360 11.01 -5.24 16.78
CA ASP A 360 11.48 -5.09 15.41
C ASP A 360 12.84 -5.76 15.10
N GLU A 361 13.34 -6.55 16.06
CA GLU A 361 14.63 -7.25 16.04
C GLU A 361 15.87 -6.36 16.27
N THR A 362 15.69 -5.06 16.54
CA THR A 362 16.78 -4.19 17.00
C THR A 362 17.35 -4.74 18.31
N THR A 363 18.68 -4.81 18.42
CA THR A 363 19.35 -5.32 19.62
C THR A 363 20.24 -4.27 20.28
N LYS A 364 20.37 -4.35 21.61
CA LYS A 364 21.42 -3.69 22.39
C LYS A 364 22.05 -4.71 23.33
N THR A 365 23.33 -4.53 23.59
CA THR A 365 24.09 -5.42 24.47
C THR A 365 24.70 -4.60 25.59
N TYR A 366 24.42 -5.01 26.82
CA TYR A 366 25.08 -4.52 28.03
C TYR A 366 26.17 -5.53 28.39
N THR A 367 27.42 -5.13 28.29
CA THR A 367 28.58 -5.96 28.62
C THR A 367 29.03 -5.65 30.04
N ILE A 368 29.07 -6.68 30.88
CA ILE A 368 29.51 -6.62 32.26
C ILE A 368 30.82 -7.39 32.35
N THR A 369 31.87 -6.69 32.74
CA THR A 369 33.20 -7.21 32.96
C THR A 369 33.45 -7.27 34.46
N LEU A 370 33.58 -8.48 34.99
CA LEU A 370 33.84 -8.75 36.40
C LEU A 370 35.31 -9.15 36.58
N LYS A 371 36.02 -8.44 37.46
CA LYS A 371 37.43 -8.71 37.79
C LYS A 371 37.56 -8.95 39.29
N LYS A 372 38.18 -10.07 39.66
CA LYS A 372 38.49 -10.33 41.08
C LYS A 372 39.56 -9.35 41.56
N GLU A 373 39.45 -8.89 42.81
CA GLU A 373 40.46 -8.03 43.45
C GLU A 373 41.87 -8.66 43.35
N PRO A 374 42.93 -7.85 43.14
CA PRO A 374 44.28 -8.35 43.03
C PRO A 374 44.77 -8.98 44.33
N ILE A 375 45.65 -9.98 44.22
CA ILE A 375 46.31 -10.58 45.39
C ILE A 375 47.26 -9.56 46.02
N ILE A 376 46.84 -8.93 47.11
CA ILE A 376 47.77 -8.15 47.94
C ILE A 376 48.58 -9.16 48.76
N GLU A 377 49.74 -9.57 48.26
CA GLU A 377 50.71 -10.27 49.10
C GLU A 377 51.07 -9.33 50.27
N LYS A 378 50.56 -9.65 51.46
CA LYS A 378 51.04 -9.03 52.69
C LYS A 378 52.52 -9.34 52.75
N THR A 379 53.37 -8.37 52.43
CA THR A 379 54.80 -8.48 52.66
C THR A 379 54.97 -8.56 54.18
N ILE A 380 54.98 -9.78 54.72
CA ILE A 380 55.44 -10.01 56.08
C ILE A 380 56.90 -9.61 56.01
N SER A 381 57.22 -8.39 56.48
CA SER A 381 58.60 -8.03 56.74
C SER A 381 59.09 -9.08 57.73
N LYS A 382 59.84 -10.08 57.27
CA LYS A 382 60.65 -10.91 58.15
C LYS A 382 61.51 -9.90 58.90
N LYS A 383 61.17 -9.63 60.16
CA LYS A 383 62.06 -8.92 61.06
C LYS A 383 63.31 -9.78 61.09
N LYS A 384 64.32 -9.38 60.32
CA LYS A 384 65.63 -10.01 60.33
C LYS A 384 66.06 -9.90 61.78
N ASN A 385 66.18 -11.01 62.49
CA ASN A 385 66.78 -11.02 63.82
C ASN A 385 68.23 -10.58 63.60
N ASP A 386 68.44 -9.27 63.64
CA ASP A 386 69.73 -8.66 63.38
C ASP A 386 70.57 -8.91 64.62
N ILE A 387 71.33 -10.00 64.59
CA ILE A 387 72.25 -10.44 65.65
C ILE A 387 73.53 -9.59 65.68
N TRP A 388 73.70 -8.67 64.72
CA TRP A 388 74.84 -7.75 64.64
C TRP A 388 75.09 -6.94 65.93
N PRO A 389 74.09 -6.38 66.62
CA PRO A 389 74.31 -5.67 67.89
C PRO A 389 74.85 -6.60 68.98
N ILE A 390 74.38 -7.84 69.04
CA ILE A 390 74.86 -8.85 70.01
C ILE A 390 76.32 -9.22 69.71
N ILE A 391 76.66 -9.40 68.43
CA ILE A 391 78.04 -9.67 67.98
C ILE A 391 78.96 -8.48 68.28
N VAL A 392 78.52 -7.24 68.03
CA VAL A 392 79.30 -6.04 68.33
C VAL A 392 79.51 -5.87 69.84
N ILE A 393 78.50 -6.10 70.67
CA ILE A 393 78.62 -6.04 72.14
C ILE A 393 79.61 -7.10 72.64
N THR A 394 79.53 -8.34 72.14
CA THR A 394 80.47 -9.40 72.54
C THR A 394 81.91 -9.10 72.15
N ILE A 395 82.15 -8.51 70.97
CA ILE A 395 83.49 -8.07 70.55
C ILE A 395 84.00 -6.93 71.45
N ILE A 396 83.16 -5.94 71.77
CA ILE A 396 83.55 -4.83 72.67
C ILE A 396 83.95 -5.36 74.06
N VAL A 397 83.16 -6.28 74.62
CA VAL A 397 83.45 -6.90 75.92
C VAL A 397 84.79 -7.65 75.89
N LEU A 398 85.07 -8.42 74.83
CA LEU A 398 86.34 -9.11 74.66
C LEU A 398 87.54 -8.13 74.59
N ILE A 399 87.39 -7.02 73.87
CA ILE A 399 88.43 -5.98 73.80
C ILE A 399 88.69 -5.37 75.19
N ILE A 400 87.64 -5.06 75.96
CA ILE A 400 87.77 -4.52 77.32
C ILE A 400 88.52 -5.52 78.22
N ILE A 401 88.18 -6.82 78.15
CA ILE A 401 88.87 -7.86 78.92
C ILE A 401 90.36 -7.92 78.54
N ILE A 402 90.69 -7.85 77.26
CA ILE A 402 92.09 -7.85 76.79
C ILE A 402 92.84 -6.61 77.31
N VAL A 403 92.21 -5.44 77.30
CA VAL A 403 92.79 -4.20 77.86
C VAL A 403 93.03 -4.34 79.38
N ILE A 404 92.09 -4.93 80.11
CA ILE A 404 92.25 -5.17 81.56
C ILE A 404 93.41 -6.15 81.81
N ILE A 405 93.49 -7.25 81.06
CA ILE A 405 94.56 -8.25 81.20
C ILE A 405 95.92 -7.61 80.90
N THR A 406 96.03 -6.86 79.80
CA THR A 406 97.29 -6.18 79.42
C THR A 406 97.69 -5.11 80.45
N TYR A 407 96.74 -4.38 81.00
CA TYR A 407 96.98 -3.45 82.12
C TYR A 407 97.50 -4.17 83.37
N ILE A 408 96.89 -5.28 83.77
CA ILE A 408 97.34 -6.09 84.92
C ILE A 408 98.76 -6.62 84.69
N ILE A 409 99.07 -7.12 83.49
CA ILE A 409 100.42 -7.61 83.14
C ILE A 409 101.43 -6.45 83.22
N LYS A 410 101.09 -5.28 82.68
CA LYS A 410 101.97 -4.10 82.72
C LYS A 410 102.22 -3.62 84.16
N LYS A 411 101.18 -3.55 84.99
CA LYS A 411 101.27 -3.19 86.41
C LYS A 411 102.14 -4.18 87.20
N ARG A 412 101.97 -5.49 86.98
CA ARG A 412 102.84 -6.51 87.59
C ARG A 412 104.30 -6.37 87.16
N LYS A 413 104.57 -5.94 85.92
CA LYS A 413 105.93 -5.71 85.42
C LYS A 413 106.56 -4.45 86.02
N SER A 414 105.80 -3.38 86.23
CA SER A 414 106.30 -2.17 86.93
C SER A 414 106.60 -2.44 88.41
N GLU A 415 105.72 -3.15 89.12
CA GLU A 415 105.94 -3.55 90.52
C GLU A 415 107.15 -4.48 90.71
N LYS A 416 107.50 -5.27 89.68
CA LYS A 416 108.69 -6.15 89.68
C LYS A 416 109.98 -5.39 89.38
N ASN A 417 109.90 -4.27 88.65
CA ASN A 417 111.05 -3.42 88.34
C ASN A 417 111.38 -2.44 89.50
N GLU A 418 110.39 -1.96 90.25
CA GLU A 418 110.62 -1.15 91.46
C GLU A 418 111.25 -1.93 92.62
N LYS A 419 111.11 -3.26 92.65
CA LYS A 419 111.74 -4.13 93.66
C LYS A 419 113.19 -4.52 93.35
N ASN A 420 113.74 -4.06 92.22
CA ASN A 420 115.11 -4.35 91.76
C ASN A 420 115.98 -3.08 91.61
N ILE A 421 115.66 -2.00 92.32
CA ILE A 421 116.49 -0.78 92.44
C ILE A 421 116.93 -0.61 93.89
#